data_AF-A0A2N6CX90-F1
#
_entry.id   AF-A0A2N6CX90-F1
#
_cell.length_a   1.000
_cell.length_b   1.000
_cell.length_c   1.000
_cell.angle_alpha   90.00
_cell.angle_beta   90.00
_cell.angle_gamma   90.00
#
_symmetry.space_group_name_H-M   'P 1'
#
loop_
_entity.id
_entity.type
_entity.pdbx_description
1 polymer ?
#
loop_
_entity_poly.entity_id
_entity_poly.type
_entity_poly.pdbx_seq_one_letter_code
_entity_poly.pdbx_strand_id
1 'polypeptide(L)'
;MASQFNAGVVKVFPRRVITPVTGALALVIGVSGGMLFFHLGEGLVKVAHEWLGLLFVAAMLIHILSNWKAFTQHFRQSTARAGVLSVLLLTGVFLGSGAISQPGGPNVIYSALGDAPIASLAVLFKVDESLLIKELGSRGIPVAANDQSIRDAAVLAGMNERDAVKQLVSSVGSMR
;
A
#
# COMPACT_ATOMS: atom_id res chain seq x y z
N MET A 1 -4.52 15.02 33.91
CA MET A 1 -3.27 14.88 33.13
C MET A 1 -3.31 15.55 31.74
N ALA A 2 -4.41 15.49 30.97
CA ALA A 2 -4.48 16.11 29.64
C ALA A 2 -4.29 17.66 29.60
N SER A 3 -4.56 18.39 30.69
CA SER A 3 -4.47 19.86 30.67
C SER A 3 -3.04 20.40 30.61
N GLN A 4 -2.07 19.76 31.27
CA GLN A 4 -0.68 20.22 31.25
C GLN A 4 0.03 19.90 29.93
N PHE A 5 -0.25 18.73 29.36
CA PHE A 5 0.29 18.33 28.05
C PHE A 5 -0.19 19.27 26.93
N ASN A 6 -1.49 19.57 26.89
CA ASN A 6 -2.05 20.49 25.89
C ASN A 6 -1.53 21.92 26.05
N ALA A 7 -1.24 22.37 27.28
CA ALA A 7 -0.66 23.69 27.51
C ALA A 7 0.77 23.80 26.94
N GLY A 8 1.57 22.72 27.03
CA GLY A 8 2.90 22.66 26.42
C GLY A 8 2.85 22.72 24.89
N VAL A 9 1.97 21.94 24.27
CA VAL A 9 1.80 21.94 22.80
C VAL A 9 1.34 23.30 22.28
N VAL A 10 0.36 23.93 22.93
CA VAL A 10 -0.17 25.25 22.52
C VAL A 10 0.88 26.36 22.68
N LYS A 11 1.82 26.22 23.63
CA LYS A 11 2.93 27.17 23.80
C LYS A 11 3.91 27.12 22.64
N VAL A 12 4.23 25.91 22.15
CA VAL A 12 5.13 25.71 21.00
C VAL A 12 4.40 25.99 19.67
N PHE A 13 3.13 25.60 19.58
CA PHE A 13 2.28 25.74 18.38
C PHE A 13 0.98 26.49 18.72
N PRO A 14 0.99 27.83 18.61
CA PRO A 14 -0.20 28.63 18.91
C PRO A 14 -1.37 28.28 17.98
N ARG A 15 -2.58 28.19 18.55
CA ARG A 15 -3.83 27.86 17.80
C ARG A 15 -4.07 28.76 16.59
N ARG A 16 -3.73 30.05 16.71
CA ARG A 16 -3.86 31.07 15.66
C ARG A 16 -2.95 30.82 14.44
N VAL A 17 -1.91 30.00 14.60
CA VAL A 17 -0.98 29.62 13.53
C VAL A 17 -1.33 28.23 13.01
N ILE A 18 -1.49 27.25 13.89
CA ILE A 18 -1.69 25.85 13.45
C ILE A 18 -3.00 25.68 12.69
N THR A 19 -4.08 26.36 13.08
CA THR A 19 -5.39 26.23 12.42
C THR A 19 -5.38 26.66 10.96
N PRO A 20 -4.93 27.89 10.59
CA PRO A 20 -4.86 28.27 9.18
C PRO A 20 -3.83 27.44 8.39
N VAL A 21 -2.72 27.01 9.02
CA VAL A 21 -1.74 26.12 8.37
C VAL A 21 -2.37 24.77 8.02
N THR A 22 -3.05 24.14 8.96
CA THR A 22 -3.77 22.87 8.73
C THR A 22 -4.86 23.05 7.66
N GLY A 23 -5.58 24.17 7.66
CA GLY A 23 -6.59 24.48 6.65
C GLY A 23 -6.01 24.64 5.24
N ALA A 24 -4.90 25.37 5.11
CA ALA A 24 -4.21 25.53 3.82
C ALA A 24 -3.67 24.19 3.30
N LEU A 25 -3.05 23.38 4.17
CA LEU A 25 -2.61 22.04 3.82
C LEU A 25 -3.79 21.13 3.41
N ALA A 26 -4.90 21.17 4.13
CA ALA A 26 -6.10 20.40 3.79
C ALA A 26 -6.60 20.73 2.36
N LEU A 27 -6.57 22.02 1.98
CA LEU A 27 -6.98 22.44 0.64
C LEU A 27 -6.03 21.91 -0.44
N VAL A 28 -4.72 22.03 -0.24
CA VAL A 28 -3.71 21.51 -1.19
C VAL A 28 -3.83 19.99 -1.34
N ILE A 29 -3.99 19.26 -0.24
CA ILE A 29 -4.16 17.80 -0.25
C ILE A 29 -5.49 17.38 -0.88
N GLY A 30 -6.59 18.10 -0.61
CA GLY A 30 -7.88 17.83 -1.23
C GLY A 30 -7.85 18.01 -2.75
N VAL A 31 -7.26 19.11 -3.23
CA VAL A 31 -7.14 19.37 -4.68
C VAL A 31 -6.21 18.35 -5.34
N SER A 32 -5.03 18.10 -4.79
CA SER A 32 -4.09 17.11 -5.35
C SER A 32 -4.64 15.69 -5.32
N GLY A 33 -5.37 15.29 -4.27
CA GLY A 33 -6.07 14.00 -4.20
C GLY A 33 -7.14 13.88 -5.28
N GLY A 34 -7.91 14.94 -5.51
CA GLY A 34 -8.87 15.01 -6.62
C GLY A 34 -8.20 14.90 -7.99
N MET A 35 -7.06 15.57 -8.20
CA MET A 35 -6.27 15.45 -9.43
C MET A 35 -5.80 14.01 -9.66
N LEU A 36 -5.27 13.35 -8.63
CA LEU A 36 -4.80 11.96 -8.72
C LEU A 36 -5.94 10.98 -9.03
N PHE A 37 -7.14 11.21 -8.50
CA PHE A 37 -8.31 10.40 -8.86
C PHE A 37 -8.60 10.42 -10.37
N PHE A 38 -8.40 11.57 -11.03
CA PHE A 38 -8.52 11.72 -12.48
C PHE A 38 -7.21 11.48 -13.25
N HIS A 39 -6.18 10.91 -12.60
CA HIS A 39 -4.87 10.61 -13.19
C HIS A 39 -4.14 11.86 -13.75
N LEU A 40 -4.47 13.05 -13.21
CA LEU A 40 -3.87 14.32 -13.61
C LEU A 40 -2.53 14.53 -12.87
N GLY A 41 -1.43 14.51 -13.60
CA GLY A 41 -0.11 14.86 -13.07
C GLY A 41 0.54 13.77 -12.19
N GLU A 42 0.34 12.49 -12.53
CA GLU A 42 0.79 11.32 -11.76
C GLU A 42 2.28 11.30 -11.34
N GLY A 43 3.15 12.05 -12.01
CA GLY A 43 4.53 12.24 -11.54
C GLY A 43 4.60 13.25 -10.42
N LEU A 44 4.56 14.54 -10.77
CA LEU A 44 4.79 15.65 -9.85
C LEU A 44 3.71 15.77 -8.76
N VAL A 45 2.43 15.64 -9.13
CA VAL A 45 1.30 15.81 -8.19
C VAL A 45 1.28 14.68 -7.19
N LYS A 46 1.63 13.46 -7.60
CA LYS A 46 1.71 12.30 -6.71
C LYS A 46 2.77 12.49 -5.64
N VAL A 47 3.99 12.83 -6.06
CA VAL A 47 5.10 13.07 -5.13
C VAL A 47 4.74 14.22 -4.17
N ALA A 48 4.17 15.31 -4.68
CA ALA A 48 3.72 16.42 -3.84
C ALA A 48 2.63 15.99 -2.85
N HIS A 49 1.63 15.23 -3.29
CA HIS A 49 0.53 14.75 -2.46
C HIS A 49 1.02 13.83 -1.34
N GLU A 50 1.96 12.94 -1.62
CA GLU A 50 2.53 12.02 -0.63
C GLU A 50 3.29 12.79 0.46
N TRP A 51 4.22 13.67 0.07
CA TRP A 51 5.05 14.42 1.04
C TRP A 51 4.27 15.48 1.80
N LEU A 52 3.45 16.27 1.10
CA LEU A 52 2.59 17.26 1.75
C LEU A 52 1.49 16.57 2.57
N GLY A 53 1.08 15.37 2.19
CA GLY A 53 0.10 14.56 2.92
C GLY A 53 0.66 14.13 4.28
N LEU A 54 1.91 13.68 4.32
CA LEU A 54 2.60 13.38 5.58
C LEU A 54 2.72 14.63 6.48
N LEU A 55 3.07 15.78 5.90
CA LEU A 55 3.11 17.05 6.62
C LEU A 55 1.72 17.44 7.14
N PHE A 56 0.68 17.26 6.34
CA PHE A 56 -0.71 17.51 6.72
C PHE A 56 -1.15 16.63 7.88
N VAL A 57 -0.80 15.34 7.89
CA VAL A 57 -1.10 14.44 9.02
C VAL A 57 -0.46 14.96 10.31
N ALA A 58 0.81 15.34 10.26
CA ALA A 58 1.49 15.90 11.43
C ALA A 58 0.81 17.20 11.92
N ALA A 59 0.53 18.13 11.00
CA ALA A 59 -0.16 19.39 11.32
C ALA A 59 -1.57 19.16 11.88
N MET A 60 -2.31 18.19 11.34
CA MET A 60 -3.65 17.81 11.81
C MET A 60 -3.60 17.23 13.23
N LEU A 61 -2.63 16.36 13.54
CA LEU A 61 -2.45 15.83 14.90
C LEU A 61 -2.14 16.96 15.90
N ILE A 62 -1.22 17.87 15.56
CA ILE A 62 -0.91 19.03 16.40
C ILE A 62 -2.15 19.91 16.57
N HIS A 63 -2.94 20.12 15.51
CA HIS A 63 -4.18 20.87 15.56
C HIS A 63 -5.20 20.23 16.52
N ILE A 64 -5.40 18.91 16.46
CA ILE A 64 -6.30 18.16 17.37
C ILE A 64 -5.82 18.27 18.81
N LEU A 65 -4.53 18.04 19.08
CA LEU A 65 -3.97 18.12 20.43
C LEU A 65 -4.08 19.55 20.99
N SER A 66 -3.79 20.55 20.17
CA SER A 66 -3.92 21.97 20.54
C SER A 66 -5.36 22.36 20.84
N ASN A 67 -6.34 21.71 20.21
CA ASN A 67 -7.77 21.99 20.34
C ASN A 67 -8.56 20.85 21.02
N TRP A 68 -7.90 20.04 21.84
CA TRP A 68 -8.47 18.80 22.40
C TRP A 68 -9.82 18.97 23.11
N LYS A 69 -10.00 20.06 23.87
CA LYS A 69 -11.27 20.34 24.56
C LYS A 69 -12.42 20.58 23.57
N ALA A 70 -12.19 21.36 22.52
CA ALA A 70 -13.19 21.61 21.49
C ALA A 70 -13.47 20.31 20.70
N PHE A 71 -12.41 19.58 20.33
CA PHE A 71 -12.52 18.30 19.62
C PHE A 71 -13.39 17.29 20.38
N THR A 72 -13.11 17.06 21.66
CA THR A 72 -13.89 16.13 22.50
C THR A 72 -15.33 16.59 22.77
N GLN A 73 -15.59 17.91 22.77
CA GLN A 73 -16.96 18.43 22.92
C GLN A 73 -17.84 18.10 21.71
N HIS A 74 -17.29 18.03 20.49
CA HIS A 74 -18.06 17.65 19.31
C HIS A 74 -18.65 16.24 19.44
N PHE A 75 -17.94 15.29 20.06
CA PHE A 75 -18.45 13.93 20.27
C PHE A 75 -19.62 13.84 21.26
N ARG A 76 -19.94 14.92 22.00
CA ARG A 76 -21.14 14.96 22.85
C ARG A 76 -22.41 15.19 22.03
N GLN A 77 -22.29 15.77 20.83
CA GLN A 77 -23.41 16.01 19.93
C GLN A 77 -23.75 14.71 19.17
N SER A 78 -25.04 14.35 19.13
CA SER A 78 -25.49 13.12 18.45
C SER A 78 -25.21 13.14 16.94
N THR A 79 -25.36 14.31 16.31
CA THR A 79 -25.09 14.53 14.88
C THR A 79 -23.63 14.31 14.51
N ALA A 80 -22.69 14.82 15.30
CA ALA A 80 -21.26 14.62 15.07
C ALA A 80 -20.86 13.14 15.20
N ARG A 81 -21.42 12.43 16.19
CA ARG A 81 -21.21 10.98 16.34
C ARG A 81 -21.75 10.20 15.15
N ALA A 82 -22.96 10.52 14.69
CA ALA A 82 -23.55 9.92 13.51
C ALA A 82 -22.66 10.14 12.27
N GLY A 83 -22.18 11.37 12.06
CA GLY A 83 -21.28 11.69 10.94
C GLY A 83 -19.99 10.88 10.97
N VAL A 84 -19.32 10.76 12.12
CA VAL A 84 -18.11 9.94 12.27
C VAL A 84 -18.40 8.47 11.97
N LEU A 85 -19.49 7.93 12.49
CA LEU A 85 -19.89 6.55 12.21
C LEU A 85 -20.18 6.32 10.73
N SER A 86 -20.85 7.25 10.05
CA SER A 86 -21.12 7.16 8.61
C SER A 86 -19.82 7.13 7.80
N VAL A 87 -18.85 8.00 8.12
CA VAL A 87 -17.54 8.01 7.44
C VAL A 87 -16.79 6.69 7.66
N LEU A 88 -16.78 6.17 8.89
CA LEU A 88 -16.13 4.89 9.20
C LEU A 88 -16.80 3.72 8.47
N LEU A 89 -18.14 3.68 8.43
CA LEU A 89 -18.89 2.64 7.72
C LEU A 89 -18.63 2.70 6.22
N LEU A 90 -18.73 3.88 5.60
CA LEU A 90 -18.42 4.07 4.19
C LEU A 90 -16.98 3.62 3.88
N THR A 91 -16.01 4.03 4.70
CA THR A 91 -14.62 3.60 4.58
C THR A 91 -14.50 2.08 4.65
N GLY A 92 -15.17 1.44 5.61
CA GLY A 92 -15.21 -0.02 5.75
C GLY A 92 -15.81 -0.72 4.52
N VAL A 93 -16.90 -0.17 3.96
CA VAL A 93 -17.51 -0.70 2.72
C VAL A 93 -16.54 -0.59 1.54
N PHE A 94 -15.88 0.55 1.35
CA PHE A 94 -14.92 0.74 0.26
C PHE A 94 -13.68 -0.15 0.41
N LEU A 95 -13.11 -0.26 1.62
CA LEU A 95 -11.97 -1.14 1.87
C LEU A 95 -12.34 -2.62 1.74
N GLY A 96 -13.51 -3.02 2.24
CA GLY A 96 -14.03 -4.39 2.14
C GLY A 96 -14.35 -4.78 0.69
N SER A 97 -14.98 -3.90 -0.08
CA SER A 97 -15.27 -4.15 -1.51
C SER A 97 -14.01 -4.19 -2.37
N GLY A 98 -13.00 -3.35 -2.07
CA GLY A 98 -11.69 -3.39 -2.73
C GLY A 98 -10.90 -4.67 -2.44
N ALA A 99 -11.03 -5.26 -1.25
CA ALA A 99 -10.44 -6.56 -0.92
C ALA A 99 -11.14 -7.74 -1.62
N ILE A 100 -12.44 -7.61 -1.90
CA ILE A 100 -13.25 -8.65 -2.56
C ILE A 100 -13.16 -8.55 -4.10
N SER A 101 -12.78 -7.39 -4.64
CA SER A 101 -12.87 -7.08 -6.08
C SER A 101 -11.52 -6.75 -6.74
N GLN A 102 -10.51 -7.62 -6.62
CA GLN A 102 -9.38 -7.62 -7.57
C GLN A 102 -9.34 -8.88 -8.46
N PRO A 103 -10.36 -9.15 -9.30
CA PRO A 103 -10.19 -10.01 -10.45
C PRO A 103 -9.31 -9.27 -11.47
N GLY A 104 -7.99 -9.46 -11.40
CA GLY A 104 -7.01 -8.82 -12.28
C GLY A 104 -5.84 -8.11 -11.59
N GLY A 105 -5.75 -8.15 -10.25
CA GLY A 105 -4.59 -7.64 -9.54
C GLY A 105 -3.29 -8.40 -9.86
N PRO A 106 -2.12 -7.92 -9.43
CA PRO A 106 -0.82 -8.58 -9.64
C PRO A 106 -0.83 -10.07 -9.29
N ASN A 107 -1.68 -10.47 -8.34
CA ASN A 107 -1.91 -11.87 -7.96
C ASN A 107 -2.28 -12.78 -9.14
N VAL A 108 -3.01 -12.31 -10.15
CA VAL A 108 -3.38 -13.15 -11.32
C VAL A 108 -2.14 -13.50 -12.14
N ILE A 109 -1.22 -12.54 -12.31
CA ILE A 109 0.05 -12.79 -13.01
C ILE A 109 0.94 -13.70 -12.16
N TYR A 110 1.05 -13.46 -10.85
CA TYR A 110 1.82 -14.32 -9.95
C TYR A 110 1.30 -15.77 -9.96
N SER A 111 -0.01 -15.97 -9.95
CA SER A 111 -0.61 -17.31 -10.00
C SER A 111 -0.49 -17.95 -11.37
N ALA A 112 -0.67 -17.21 -12.46
CA ALA A 112 -0.41 -17.73 -13.80
C ALA A 112 1.05 -18.17 -14.00
N LEU A 113 2.03 -17.41 -13.47
CA LEU A 113 3.45 -17.80 -13.52
C LEU A 113 3.77 -18.96 -12.57
N GLY A 114 3.14 -19.00 -11.39
CA GLY A 114 3.31 -20.08 -10.41
C GLY A 114 2.78 -21.41 -10.92
N ASP A 115 1.64 -21.41 -11.61
CA ASP A 115 0.94 -22.60 -12.11
C ASP A 115 1.48 -23.08 -13.47
N ALA A 116 2.21 -22.23 -14.20
CA ALA A 116 2.77 -22.58 -15.49
C ALA A 116 3.90 -23.63 -15.37
N PRO A 117 3.95 -24.64 -16.27
CA PRO A 117 5.07 -25.56 -16.36
C PRO A 117 6.38 -24.83 -16.68
N ILE A 118 7.49 -25.31 -16.12
CA ILE A 118 8.82 -24.68 -16.31
C ILE A 118 9.22 -24.65 -17.79
N ALA A 119 8.88 -25.67 -18.57
CA ALA A 119 9.07 -25.65 -20.02
C ALA A 119 8.36 -24.47 -20.71
N SER A 120 7.14 -24.14 -20.29
CA SER A 120 6.38 -22.99 -20.82
C SER A 120 7.00 -21.66 -20.40
N LEU A 121 7.54 -21.59 -19.19
CA LEU A 121 8.25 -20.42 -18.69
C LEU A 121 9.58 -20.21 -19.44
N ALA A 122 10.32 -21.28 -19.74
CA ALA A 122 11.55 -21.21 -20.53
C ALA A 122 11.29 -20.62 -21.92
N VAL A 123 10.23 -21.06 -22.59
CA VAL A 123 9.78 -20.50 -23.88
C VAL A 123 9.37 -19.03 -23.73
N LEU A 124 8.55 -18.71 -22.73
CA LEU A 124 8.08 -17.33 -22.47
C LEU A 124 9.24 -16.36 -22.23
N PHE A 125 10.23 -16.77 -21.44
CA PHE A 125 11.40 -15.99 -21.11
C PHE A 125 12.54 -16.10 -22.13
N LYS A 126 12.39 -16.95 -23.15
CA LYS A 126 13.40 -17.19 -24.20
C LYS A 126 14.76 -17.60 -23.62
N VAL A 127 14.75 -18.49 -22.63
CA VAL A 127 15.95 -19.08 -22.02
C VAL A 127 15.96 -20.58 -22.25
N ASP A 128 17.13 -21.20 -22.18
CA ASP A 128 17.24 -22.65 -22.24
C ASP A 128 16.61 -23.28 -20.99
N GLU A 129 15.77 -24.29 -21.18
CA GLU A 129 15.04 -24.96 -20.10
C GLU A 129 15.98 -25.66 -19.11
N SER A 130 17.03 -26.32 -19.62
CA SER A 130 17.98 -27.05 -18.77
C SER A 130 18.83 -26.10 -17.93
N LEU A 131 19.20 -24.95 -18.48
CA LEU A 131 19.89 -23.89 -17.74
C LEU A 131 18.96 -23.24 -16.69
N LEU A 132 17.69 -23.03 -17.02
CA LEU A 132 16.71 -22.49 -16.08
C LEU A 132 16.48 -23.44 -14.90
N ILE A 133 16.31 -24.74 -15.14
CA ILE A 133 16.18 -25.76 -14.09
C ILE A 133 17.41 -25.76 -13.17
N LYS A 134 18.62 -25.69 -13.76
CA LYS A 134 19.87 -25.64 -13.00
C LYS A 134 19.97 -24.40 -12.11
N GLU A 135 19.59 -23.24 -12.64
CA GLU A 135 19.64 -21.97 -11.92
C GLU A 135 18.53 -21.85 -10.85
N LEU A 136 17.37 -22.46 -11.06
CA LEU A 136 16.34 -22.57 -10.02
C LEU A 136 16.83 -23.49 -8.88
N GLY A 137 17.47 -24.61 -9.22
CA GLY A 137 18.08 -25.52 -8.26
C GLY A 137 19.16 -24.86 -7.41
N SER A 138 20.03 -24.03 -8.01
CA SER A 138 21.07 -23.28 -7.29
C SER A 138 20.49 -22.29 -6.27
N ARG A 139 19.24 -21.88 -6.46
CA ARG A 139 18.49 -20.95 -5.59
C ARG A 139 17.54 -21.65 -4.63
N GLY A 140 17.65 -22.98 -4.51
CA GLY A 140 16.88 -23.77 -3.56
C GLY A 140 15.48 -24.17 -4.05
N ILE A 141 15.21 -24.11 -5.36
CA ILE A 141 13.97 -24.61 -5.98
C ILE A 141 14.31 -25.87 -6.80
N PRO A 142 14.25 -27.07 -6.19
CA PRO A 142 14.54 -28.31 -6.90
C PRO A 142 13.39 -28.67 -7.83
N VAL A 143 13.71 -28.84 -9.12
CA VAL A 143 12.76 -29.25 -10.15
C VAL A 143 13.05 -30.71 -10.51
N ALA A 144 12.08 -31.59 -10.27
CA ALA A 144 12.25 -33.03 -10.44
C ALA A 144 11.67 -33.55 -11.76
N ALA A 145 10.68 -32.86 -12.34
CA ALA A 145 9.99 -33.27 -13.56
C ALA A 145 9.83 -32.11 -14.56
N ASN A 146 9.81 -32.43 -15.86
CA ASN A 146 9.78 -31.44 -16.95
C ASN A 146 8.44 -30.66 -17.04
N ASP A 147 7.36 -31.23 -16.50
CA ASP A 147 6.01 -30.63 -16.47
C ASP A 147 5.69 -29.96 -15.12
N GLN A 148 6.62 -29.99 -14.17
CA GLN A 148 6.40 -29.45 -12.84
C GLN A 148 6.22 -27.92 -12.89
N SER A 149 5.23 -27.43 -12.16
CA SER A 149 5.03 -25.99 -12.00
C SER A 149 6.02 -25.40 -10.99
N ILE A 150 6.25 -24.09 -11.07
CA ILE A 150 7.09 -23.38 -10.08
C ILE A 150 6.47 -23.45 -8.68
N ARG A 151 5.14 -23.44 -8.58
CA ARG A 151 4.41 -23.61 -7.32
C ARG A 151 4.73 -24.97 -6.69
N ASP A 152 4.66 -26.05 -7.45
CA ASP A 152 4.88 -27.40 -6.93
C ASP A 152 6.33 -27.60 -6.50
N ALA A 153 7.29 -27.08 -7.28
CA ALA A 153 8.70 -27.09 -6.90
C ALA A 153 8.98 -26.25 -5.64
N ALA A 154 8.29 -25.12 -5.48
CA ALA A 154 8.40 -24.26 -4.30
C ALA A 154 7.86 -24.91 -3.02
N VAL A 155 6.76 -25.67 -3.12
CA VAL A 155 6.20 -26.41 -1.97
C VAL A 155 7.22 -27.42 -1.43
N LEU A 156 7.93 -28.13 -2.31
CA LEU A 156 9.00 -29.05 -1.91
C LEU A 156 10.18 -28.33 -1.24
N ALA A 157 10.44 -27.08 -1.63
CA ALA A 157 11.46 -26.23 -1.04
C ALA A 157 11.03 -25.53 0.26
N GLY A 158 9.77 -25.68 0.70
CA GLY A 158 9.22 -24.93 1.83
C GLY A 158 9.07 -23.42 1.55
N MET A 159 8.99 -23.03 0.27
CA MET A 159 8.86 -21.65 -0.18
C MET A 159 7.40 -21.28 -0.46
N ASN A 160 7.06 -20.00 -0.27
CA ASN A 160 5.79 -19.48 -0.72
C ASN A 160 5.84 -19.14 -2.23
N GLU A 161 4.68 -19.12 -2.89
CA GLU A 161 4.53 -18.87 -4.32
C GLU A 161 5.16 -17.54 -4.79
N ARG A 162 5.02 -16.48 -3.98
CA ARG A 162 5.55 -15.16 -4.34
C ARG A 162 7.07 -15.14 -4.37
N ASP A 163 7.71 -15.79 -3.40
CA ASP A 163 9.16 -15.87 -3.32
C ASP A 163 9.71 -16.80 -4.40
N ALA A 164 8.97 -17.86 -4.74
CA ALA A 164 9.31 -18.71 -5.88
C ALA A 164 9.27 -17.96 -7.22
N VAL A 165 8.23 -17.17 -7.48
CA VAL A 165 8.14 -16.34 -8.70
C VAL A 165 9.21 -15.24 -8.71
N LYS A 166 9.58 -14.65 -7.56
CA LYS A 166 10.71 -13.71 -7.48
C LYS A 166 12.03 -14.39 -7.86
N GLN A 167 12.28 -15.59 -7.34
CA GLN A 167 13.49 -16.34 -7.67
C GLN A 167 13.52 -16.70 -9.15
N LEU A 168 12.41 -17.15 -9.74
CA LEU A 168 12.26 -17.37 -11.18
C LEU A 168 12.67 -16.13 -12.00
N VAL A 169 12.10 -14.96 -11.68
CA VAL A 169 12.43 -13.72 -12.39
C VAL A 169 13.91 -13.35 -12.20
N SER A 170 14.46 -13.56 -11.01
CA SER A 170 15.89 -13.33 -10.75
C SER A 170 16.80 -14.30 -11.52
N SER A 171 16.43 -15.58 -11.63
CA SER A 171 17.15 -16.59 -12.42
C SER A 171 17.17 -16.24 -13.90
N VAL A 172 16.01 -15.83 -14.44
CA VAL A 172 15.92 -15.36 -15.84
C VAL A 172 16.79 -14.12 -16.05
N GLY A 173 16.80 -13.20 -15.09
CA GLY A 173 17.63 -11.99 -15.14
C GLY A 173 19.13 -12.27 -15.14
N SER A 174 19.61 -13.36 -14.51
CA SER A 174 21.03 -13.74 -14.52
C SER A 174 21.46 -14.55 -15.75
N MET A 175 20.52 -15.03 -16.56
CA MET A 175 20.79 -15.84 -17.76
C MET A 175 20.70 -15.03 -19.07
N ARG A 176 20.33 -13.75 -18.99
CA ARG A 176 20.29 -12.81 -20.11
C ARG A 176 21.46 -11.85 -20.02
#